data_AF-A0A7V6Q6P2-F1
#
_entry.id   AF-A0A7V6Q6P2-F1
#
_cell.length_a   1.000
_cell.length_b   1.000
_cell.length_c   1.000
_cell.angle_alpha   90.00
_cell.angle_beta   90.00
_cell.angle_gamma   90.00
#
_symmetry.space_group_name_H-M   'P 1'
#
loop_
_entity.id
_entity.type
_entity.pdbx_description
1 polymer ?
#
loop_
_entity_poly.entity_id
_entity_poly.type
_entity_poly.pdbx_seq_one_letter_code
_entity_poly.pdbx_strand_id
1 'polypeptide(L)'
;MLVSELRELLKNYKEEDLRLIISEMYKSMPKKLREDKDIDTMLQDVHAYMSIGKIERTRNRQVDVNDLKQEIEQFIDYAYKQYYFAPNSFVHKKERPKWRFKVKAFIKDLQGVPVEGEEGRTATDLLKKLYEMLSYACDYYIFNTDNPFRSIGIEQIVLLDTVISRILGQGINEENVKSVVELVINSSVDRETLHSDLINKLVKNLKTPDSKKIAIEQCRVLKAEMDKSKPVSSKKSYDSSEYQRKEKINNLVETVFRLNMALCEYEEAIGYFRDNYLEHAAEVSLYVLLSLLLEYKLKEYWLREYDEALKRGIKPRVALQKTRKYILENDSLPEYILY
;
A
#
# COMPACT_ATOMS: atom_id res chain seq x y z
N MET A 1 -31.25 17.84 -13.53
CA MET A 1 -31.80 17.36 -14.79
C MET A 1 -30.79 16.41 -15.43
N LEU A 2 -31.19 15.17 -15.67
CA LEU A 2 -30.38 14.17 -16.36
C LEU A 2 -30.32 14.47 -17.87
N VAL A 3 -29.34 13.92 -18.57
CA VAL A 3 -29.21 14.10 -20.03
C VAL A 3 -30.43 13.55 -20.78
N SER A 4 -31.04 12.48 -20.28
CA SER A 4 -32.28 11.91 -20.81
C SER A 4 -33.45 12.88 -20.71
N GLU A 5 -33.62 13.52 -19.56
CA GLU A 5 -34.67 14.52 -19.31
C GLU A 5 -34.48 15.77 -20.17
N LEU A 6 -33.23 16.22 -20.31
CA LEU A 6 -32.89 17.35 -21.19
C LEU A 6 -33.23 17.04 -22.65
N ARG A 7 -32.94 15.82 -23.14
CA ARG A 7 -33.27 15.42 -24.51
C ARG A 7 -34.78 15.43 -24.76
N GLU A 8 -35.59 14.97 -23.81
CA GLU A 8 -37.05 15.05 -23.94
C GLU A 8 -37.55 16.50 -23.93
N LEU A 9 -36.97 17.35 -23.08
CA LEU A 9 -37.32 18.77 -23.03
C LEU A 9 -36.98 19.50 -24.35
N LEU A 10 -35.81 19.22 -24.94
CA LEU A 10 -35.37 19.83 -26.19
C LEU A 10 -36.24 19.45 -27.40
N LYS A 11 -36.97 18.33 -27.37
CA LYS A 11 -37.93 17.96 -28.44
C LYS A 11 -39.12 18.90 -28.54
N ASN A 12 -39.45 19.62 -27.46
CA ASN A 12 -40.60 20.52 -27.42
C ASN A 12 -40.31 21.92 -28.00
N TYR A 13 -39.04 22.20 -28.34
CA TYR A 13 -38.61 23.49 -28.87
C TYR A 13 -38.46 23.44 -30.38
N LYS A 14 -38.77 24.57 -31.04
CA LYS A 14 -38.47 24.76 -32.47
C LYS A 14 -36.98 25.02 -32.66
N GLU A 15 -36.48 24.76 -33.86
CA GLU A 15 -35.06 24.93 -34.18
C GLU A 15 -34.54 26.35 -33.92
N GLU A 16 -35.36 27.37 -34.18
CA GLU A 16 -35.04 28.77 -33.91
C GLU A 16 -34.82 29.03 -32.41
N ASP A 17 -35.69 28.49 -31.55
CA ASP A 17 -35.57 28.59 -30.11
C ASP A 17 -34.36 27.82 -29.59
N LEU A 18 -34.03 26.67 -30.21
CA LEU A 18 -32.82 25.90 -29.87
C LEU A 18 -31.54 26.68 -30.16
N ARG A 19 -31.47 27.41 -31.29
CA ARG A 19 -30.33 28.30 -31.60
C ARG A 19 -30.19 29.42 -30.59
N LEU A 20 -31.32 30.00 -30.15
CA LEU A 20 -31.34 31.03 -29.11
C LEU A 20 -30.82 30.49 -27.77
N ILE A 21 -31.32 29.32 -27.35
CA ILE A 21 -30.90 28.64 -26.11
C ILE A 21 -29.39 28.37 -26.13
N ILE A 22 -28.85 27.83 -27.23
CA ILE A 22 -27.41 27.57 -27.37
C ILE A 22 -26.60 28.87 -27.25
N SER A 23 -27.07 29.95 -27.86
CA SER A 23 -26.38 31.25 -27.80
C SER A 23 -26.33 31.83 -26.38
N GLU A 24 -27.43 31.75 -25.62
CA GLU A 24 -27.49 32.22 -24.24
C GLU A 24 -26.68 31.32 -23.30
N MET A 25 -26.72 30.00 -23.51
CA MET A 25 -25.85 29.06 -22.80
C MET A 25 -24.38 29.39 -23.03
N TYR A 26 -23.97 29.62 -24.28
CA TYR A 26 -22.59 29.96 -24.61
C TYR A 26 -22.14 31.29 -23.96
N LYS A 27 -22.99 32.33 -23.98
CA LYS A 27 -22.73 33.61 -23.29
C LYS A 27 -22.56 33.44 -21.77
N SER A 28 -23.37 32.57 -21.17
CA SER A 28 -23.33 32.30 -19.73
C SER A 28 -22.09 31.51 -19.28
N MET A 29 -21.35 30.89 -20.19
CA MET A 29 -20.17 30.08 -19.86
C MET A 29 -18.93 30.94 -19.57
N PRO A 30 -18.21 30.69 -18.45
CA PRO A 30 -16.92 31.30 -18.19
C PRO A 30 -15.90 31.01 -19.32
N LYS A 31 -15.11 32.01 -19.71
CA LYS A 31 -14.12 31.87 -20.81
C LYS A 31 -13.19 30.67 -20.64
N LYS A 32 -12.68 30.48 -19.42
CA LYS A 32 -11.81 29.34 -19.07
C LYS A 32 -12.48 27.98 -19.35
N LEU A 33 -13.78 27.87 -19.10
CA LEU A 33 -14.52 26.62 -19.31
C LEU A 33 -14.79 26.35 -20.81
N ARG A 34 -14.87 27.39 -21.63
CA ARG A 34 -14.99 27.27 -23.08
C ARG A 34 -13.69 26.75 -23.71
N GLU A 35 -12.55 27.27 -23.23
CA GLU A 35 -11.22 26.84 -23.63
C GLU A 35 -10.90 25.42 -23.14
N ASP A 36 -11.14 25.11 -21.85
CA ASP A 36 -10.83 23.80 -21.27
C ASP A 36 -11.62 22.63 -21.90
N LYS A 37 -12.73 22.92 -22.60
CA LYS A 37 -13.63 21.91 -23.19
C LYS A 37 -13.76 22.02 -24.71
N ASP A 38 -12.97 22.89 -25.35
CA ASP A 38 -12.99 23.15 -26.78
C ASP A 38 -14.41 23.38 -27.34
N ILE A 39 -15.23 24.15 -26.61
CA ILE A 39 -16.63 24.41 -26.96
C ILE A 39 -16.75 25.13 -28.30
N ASP A 40 -15.78 25.99 -28.64
CA ASP A 40 -15.73 26.71 -29.91
C ASP A 40 -15.58 25.75 -31.09
N THR A 41 -14.74 24.72 -30.94
CA THR A 41 -14.54 23.65 -31.92
C THR A 41 -15.81 22.80 -32.08
N MET A 42 -16.50 22.51 -30.97
CA MET A 42 -17.79 21.79 -30.99
C MET A 42 -18.86 22.54 -31.78
N LEU A 43 -18.91 23.86 -31.68
CA LEU A 43 -19.90 24.69 -32.40
C LEU A 43 -19.58 24.80 -33.89
N GLN A 44 -18.30 24.74 -34.27
CA GLN A 44 -17.87 24.79 -35.68
C GLN A 44 -18.17 23.49 -36.42
N ASP A 45 -17.96 22.33 -35.78
CA ASP A 45 -18.29 21.03 -36.37
C ASP A 45 -18.64 19.99 -35.29
N VAL A 46 -19.94 19.79 -35.09
CA VAL A 46 -20.48 18.84 -34.10
C VAL A 46 -20.10 17.40 -34.44
N HIS A 47 -20.06 17.03 -35.72
CA HIS A 47 -19.78 15.66 -36.14
C HIS A 47 -18.27 15.34 -36.05
N ALA A 48 -17.40 16.29 -36.40
CA ALA A 48 -15.97 16.19 -36.13
C ALA A 48 -15.68 16.15 -34.63
N TYR A 49 -16.29 17.02 -33.82
CA TYR A 49 -16.11 17.01 -32.36
C TYR A 49 -16.58 15.70 -31.71
N MET A 50 -17.73 15.17 -32.13
CA MET A 50 -18.23 13.87 -31.66
C MET A 50 -17.41 12.67 -32.15
N SER A 51 -16.80 12.78 -33.33
CA SER A 51 -15.90 11.74 -33.86
C SER A 51 -14.51 11.82 -33.23
N ILE A 52 -13.98 13.00 -32.93
CA ILE A 52 -12.78 13.21 -32.09
C ILE A 52 -13.03 12.65 -30.70
N GLY A 53 -14.17 12.95 -30.07
CA GLY A 53 -14.52 12.37 -28.76
C GLY A 53 -14.70 10.85 -28.79
N LYS A 54 -15.06 10.25 -29.92
CA LYS A 54 -15.04 8.79 -30.12
C LYS A 54 -13.62 8.28 -30.40
N ILE A 55 -12.82 8.98 -31.19
CA ILE A 55 -11.45 8.62 -31.57
C ILE A 55 -10.49 8.80 -30.39
N GLU A 56 -10.66 9.78 -29.51
CA GLU A 56 -9.95 9.92 -28.24
C GLU A 56 -10.43 8.91 -27.20
N ARG A 57 -11.72 8.53 -27.21
CA ARG A 57 -12.21 7.39 -26.41
C ARG A 57 -11.72 6.03 -26.93
N THR A 58 -11.35 5.95 -28.20
CA THR A 58 -10.82 4.72 -28.84
C THR A 58 -9.29 4.71 -28.88
N ARG A 59 -8.63 5.88 -28.88
CA ARG A 59 -7.17 6.07 -28.74
C ARG A 59 -6.72 6.06 -27.29
N ASN A 60 -7.62 6.28 -26.33
CA ASN A 60 -7.39 5.86 -24.95
C ASN A 60 -7.32 4.33 -24.89
N ARG A 61 -6.09 3.82 -24.89
CA ARG A 61 -5.59 2.48 -24.48
C ARG A 61 -4.88 1.65 -25.54
N GLN A 62 -3.95 2.26 -26.27
CA GLN A 62 -2.61 1.68 -26.25
C GLN A 62 -1.72 2.71 -25.56
N VAL A 63 -1.71 2.67 -24.23
CA VAL A 63 -0.68 3.40 -23.47
C VAL A 63 0.61 2.67 -23.82
N ASP A 64 1.50 3.32 -24.57
CA ASP A 64 2.83 2.76 -24.78
C ASP A 64 3.53 2.70 -23.43
N VAL A 65 3.81 1.48 -22.97
CA VAL A 65 4.44 1.24 -21.67
C VAL A 65 5.82 1.89 -21.63
N ASN A 66 6.49 2.07 -22.76
CA ASN A 66 7.80 2.72 -22.84
C ASN A 66 7.73 4.24 -22.61
N ASP A 67 6.73 4.90 -23.20
CA ASP A 67 6.50 6.33 -22.95
C ASP A 67 6.11 6.56 -21.49
N LEU A 68 5.21 5.71 -20.98
CA LEU A 68 4.78 5.75 -19.58
C LEU A 68 5.95 5.50 -18.62
N LYS A 69 6.86 4.59 -18.97
CA LYS A 69 8.08 4.30 -18.20
C LYS A 69 8.94 5.55 -18.03
N GLN A 70 9.23 6.26 -19.12
CA GLN A 70 10.09 7.45 -19.05
C GLN A 70 9.45 8.55 -18.18
N GLU A 71 8.15 8.77 -18.32
CA GLU A 71 7.44 9.79 -17.53
C GLU A 71 7.44 9.42 -16.04
N ILE A 72 7.17 8.16 -15.70
CA ILE A 72 7.14 7.69 -14.31
C ILE A 72 8.53 7.74 -13.69
N GLU A 73 9.57 7.29 -14.39
CA GLU A 73 10.95 7.30 -13.87
C GLU A 73 11.43 8.73 -13.62
N GLN A 74 11.14 9.66 -14.53
CA GLN A 74 11.44 11.08 -14.33
C GLN A 74 10.65 11.66 -13.15
N PHE A 75 9.35 11.31 -13.04
CA PHE A 75 8.52 11.75 -11.93
C PHE A 75 9.09 11.29 -10.58
N ILE A 76 9.49 10.02 -10.48
CA ILE A 76 10.05 9.43 -9.26
C ILE A 76 11.38 10.09 -8.90
N ASP A 77 12.28 10.31 -9.87
CA ASP A 77 13.53 11.04 -9.65
C ASP A 77 13.28 12.46 -9.09
N TYR A 78 12.31 13.18 -9.67
CA TYR A 78 11.94 14.52 -9.21
C TYR A 78 11.31 14.51 -7.82
N ALA A 79 10.58 13.45 -7.47
CA ALA A 79 10.02 13.26 -6.14
C ALA A 79 11.13 13.06 -5.11
N TYR A 80 12.07 12.14 -5.33
CA TYR A 80 13.20 11.92 -4.42
C TYR A 80 14.12 13.15 -4.29
N LYS A 81 14.24 13.97 -5.34
CA LYS A 81 14.93 15.28 -5.29
C LYS A 81 14.11 16.40 -4.60
N GLN A 82 12.95 16.06 -4.05
CA GLN A 82 12.02 16.97 -3.34
C GLN A 82 11.50 18.12 -4.20
N TYR A 83 11.52 18.01 -5.53
CA TYR A 83 11.07 19.07 -6.42
C TYR A 83 9.55 19.31 -6.36
N TYR A 84 8.78 18.34 -5.85
CA TYR A 84 7.35 18.53 -5.60
C TYR A 84 7.04 19.15 -4.23
N PHE A 85 8.02 19.16 -3.31
CA PHE A 85 7.90 19.76 -1.98
C PHE A 85 8.46 21.19 -1.94
N ALA A 86 9.72 21.37 -2.33
CA ALA A 86 10.45 22.63 -2.17
C ALA A 86 10.47 23.51 -3.43
N PRO A 87 10.70 24.84 -3.31
CA PRO A 87 10.96 25.73 -4.44
C PRO A 87 12.15 25.29 -5.30
N ASN A 88 11.93 25.17 -6.62
CA ASN A 88 12.95 24.79 -7.60
C ASN A 88 12.53 25.26 -9.01
N SER A 89 13.44 25.14 -9.99
CA SER A 89 13.26 25.52 -11.40
C SER A 89 12.65 24.43 -12.28
N PHE A 90 12.61 23.18 -11.83
CA PHE A 90 12.15 22.03 -12.63
C PHE A 90 10.64 21.84 -12.54
N VAL A 91 10.06 21.97 -11.34
CA VAL A 91 8.63 21.83 -11.08
C VAL A 91 8.07 23.17 -10.61
N HIS A 92 7.29 23.79 -11.50
CA HIS A 92 6.64 25.06 -11.24
C HIS A 92 5.65 24.96 -10.07
N LYS A 93 5.52 26.04 -9.27
CA LYS A 93 4.69 26.08 -8.06
C LYS A 93 3.24 25.60 -8.27
N LYS A 94 2.67 25.89 -9.45
CA LYS A 94 1.30 25.48 -9.84
C LYS A 94 1.16 23.98 -10.13
N GLU A 95 2.25 23.32 -10.51
CA GLU A 95 2.27 21.89 -10.87
C GLU A 95 2.56 21.01 -9.65
N ARG A 96 3.27 21.52 -8.65
CA ARG A 96 3.57 20.79 -7.41
C ARG A 96 2.36 20.09 -6.81
N PRO A 97 1.23 20.75 -6.50
CA PRO A 97 0.08 20.08 -5.87
C PRO A 97 -0.67 19.10 -6.80
N LYS A 98 -0.33 19.06 -8.09
CA LYS A 98 -0.94 18.14 -9.06
C LYS A 98 -0.26 16.78 -9.10
N TRP A 99 0.85 16.58 -8.37
CA TRP A 99 1.55 15.29 -8.26
C TRP A 99 0.58 14.13 -7.99
N ARG A 100 -0.40 14.34 -7.11
CA ARG A 100 -1.39 13.33 -6.72
C ARG A 100 -2.26 12.83 -7.86
N PHE A 101 -2.61 13.73 -8.79
CA PHE A 101 -3.40 13.37 -9.96
C PHE A 101 -2.56 12.60 -10.97
N LYS A 102 -1.28 12.98 -11.13
CA LYS A 102 -0.32 12.26 -11.98
C LYS A 102 -0.11 10.83 -11.48
N VAL A 103 0.26 10.67 -10.20
CA VAL A 103 0.47 9.33 -9.61
C VAL A 103 -0.78 8.46 -9.70
N LYS A 104 -1.97 9.03 -9.42
CA LYS A 104 -3.23 8.29 -9.56
C LYS A 104 -3.49 7.84 -11.00
N ALA A 105 -3.18 8.67 -12.00
CA ALA A 105 -3.30 8.32 -13.40
C ALA A 105 -2.30 7.20 -13.77
N PHE A 106 -1.02 7.36 -13.40
CA PHE A 106 0.01 6.35 -13.63
C PHE A 106 -0.38 4.99 -13.06
N ILE A 107 -0.84 4.93 -11.81
CA ILE A 107 -1.29 3.67 -11.18
C ILE A 107 -2.43 3.03 -11.99
N LYS A 108 -3.42 3.83 -12.39
CA LYS A 108 -4.57 3.35 -13.15
C LYS A 108 -4.16 2.81 -14.53
N ASP A 109 -3.24 3.48 -15.20
CA ASP A 109 -2.77 3.08 -16.53
C ASP A 109 -1.93 1.80 -16.45
N LEU A 110 -1.02 1.70 -15.47
CA LEU A 110 -0.24 0.48 -15.21
C LEU A 110 -1.11 -0.72 -14.82
N GLN A 111 -2.16 -0.51 -14.02
CA GLN A 111 -3.14 -1.55 -13.69
C GLN A 111 -3.92 -2.05 -14.91
N GLY A 112 -4.02 -1.24 -15.96
CA GLY A 112 -4.65 -1.62 -17.23
C GLY A 112 -3.81 -2.56 -18.09
N VAL A 113 -2.50 -2.69 -17.82
CA VAL A 113 -1.59 -3.57 -18.57
C VAL A 113 -1.72 -5.01 -18.04
N PRO A 114 -1.87 -6.02 -18.93
CA PRO A 114 -1.81 -7.44 -18.54
C PRO A 114 -0.56 -7.78 -17.74
N VAL A 115 -0.59 -8.84 -16.94
CA VAL A 115 0.56 -9.23 -16.09
C VAL A 115 1.60 -9.97 -16.92
N GLU A 116 1.16 -10.68 -17.95
CA GLU A 116 1.96 -11.49 -18.83
C GLU A 116 2.77 -10.64 -19.83
N GLY A 117 3.91 -11.17 -20.26
CA GLY A 117 4.78 -10.52 -21.25
C GLY A 117 5.73 -9.46 -20.68
N GLU A 118 6.54 -8.89 -21.56
CA GLU A 118 7.57 -7.91 -21.21
C GLU A 118 6.99 -6.58 -20.73
N GLU A 119 5.92 -6.13 -21.39
CA GLU A 119 5.15 -4.95 -20.99
C GLU A 119 4.54 -5.12 -19.58
N GLY A 120 4.00 -6.31 -19.29
CA GLY A 120 3.43 -6.63 -17.98
C GLY A 120 4.48 -6.63 -16.85
N ARG A 121 5.70 -7.11 -17.14
CA ARG A 121 6.85 -7.03 -16.24
C ARG A 121 7.24 -5.58 -15.95
N THR A 122 7.39 -4.79 -17.00
CA THR A 122 7.73 -3.37 -16.89
C THR A 122 6.67 -2.59 -16.13
N ALA A 123 5.39 -2.82 -16.41
CA ALA A 123 4.30 -2.18 -15.71
C ALA A 123 4.28 -2.53 -14.21
N THR A 124 4.63 -3.77 -13.88
CA THR A 124 4.70 -4.23 -12.48
C THR A 124 5.88 -3.62 -11.73
N ASP A 125 7.05 -3.52 -12.37
CA ASP A 125 8.22 -2.83 -11.81
C ASP A 125 7.93 -1.35 -11.54
N LEU A 126 7.30 -0.65 -12.49
CA LEU A 126 6.90 0.74 -12.31
C LEU A 126 5.86 0.92 -11.19
N LEU A 127 4.90 -0.01 -11.07
CA LEU A 127 3.92 0.02 -10.00
C LEU A 127 4.58 -0.19 -8.64
N LYS A 128 5.54 -1.12 -8.55
CA LYS A 128 6.36 -1.33 -7.35
C LYS A 128 7.12 -0.06 -6.97
N LYS A 129 7.84 0.56 -7.91
CA LYS A 129 8.58 1.81 -7.68
C LYS A 129 7.69 2.97 -7.21
N LEU A 130 6.49 3.11 -7.78
CA LEU A 130 5.52 4.12 -7.35
C LEU A 130 5.02 3.85 -5.93
N TYR A 131 4.74 2.59 -5.59
CA TYR A 131 4.36 2.21 -4.23
C TYR A 131 5.50 2.50 -3.23
N GLU A 132 6.74 2.14 -3.56
CA GLU A 132 7.92 2.39 -2.71
C GLU A 132 8.12 3.89 -2.48
N MET A 133 7.98 4.71 -3.52
CA MET A 133 8.06 6.17 -3.40
C MET A 133 6.95 6.74 -2.52
N LEU A 134 5.71 6.25 -2.64
CA LEU A 134 4.59 6.69 -1.78
C LEU A 134 4.78 6.25 -0.33
N SER A 135 5.29 5.03 -0.12
CA SER A 135 5.62 4.52 1.20
C SER A 135 6.75 5.36 1.83
N TYR A 136 7.83 5.62 1.10
CA TYR A 136 8.90 6.52 1.54
C TYR A 136 8.36 7.92 1.90
N ALA A 137 7.40 8.43 1.15
CA ALA A 137 6.77 9.72 1.42
C ALA A 137 5.96 9.78 2.73
N CYS A 138 5.69 8.64 3.38
CA CYS A 138 5.03 8.59 4.69
C CYS A 138 5.98 9.01 5.81
N ASP A 139 7.27 8.69 5.70
CA ASP A 139 8.31 9.09 6.67
C ASP A 139 9.04 10.37 6.28
N TYR A 140 9.10 10.67 4.97
CA TYR A 140 9.90 11.76 4.43
C TYR A 140 9.06 12.73 3.60
N TYR A 141 9.27 14.03 3.82
CA TYR A 141 8.59 15.09 3.07
C TYR A 141 9.16 15.27 1.65
N ILE A 142 8.80 14.35 0.74
CA ILE A 142 9.03 14.51 -0.70
C ILE A 142 7.83 15.16 -1.42
N PHE A 143 6.68 15.20 -0.74
CA PHE A 143 5.48 15.93 -1.12
C PHE A 143 5.00 16.81 0.04
N ASN A 144 4.21 17.83 -0.25
CA ASN A 144 3.59 18.67 0.78
C ASN A 144 2.34 18.00 1.37
N THR A 145 2.51 16.83 1.99
CA THR A 145 1.48 16.08 2.71
C THR A 145 2.15 15.16 3.73
N ASP A 146 1.41 14.85 4.78
CA ASP A 146 1.74 13.85 5.79
C ASP A 146 0.99 12.52 5.58
N ASN A 147 0.17 12.43 4.53
CA ASN A 147 -0.53 11.21 4.14
C ASN A 147 -0.59 11.10 2.59
N PRO A 148 0.47 10.55 1.96
CA PRO A 148 0.57 10.42 0.50
C PRO A 148 -0.53 9.55 -0.11
N PHE A 149 -0.84 8.41 0.51
CA PHE A 149 -1.86 7.45 0.06
C PHE A 149 -3.26 8.07 0.07
N ARG A 150 -3.64 8.74 1.17
CA ARG A 150 -4.90 9.50 1.23
C ARG A 150 -4.96 10.64 0.20
N SER A 151 -3.83 11.28 -0.09
CA SER A 151 -3.76 12.37 -1.07
C SER A 151 -4.07 11.92 -2.51
N ILE A 152 -3.70 10.69 -2.87
CA ILE A 152 -4.06 10.07 -4.16
C ILE A 152 -5.43 9.37 -4.11
N GLY A 153 -5.95 9.14 -2.91
CA GLY A 153 -7.23 8.47 -2.66
C GLY A 153 -7.17 6.98 -2.95
N ILE A 154 -6.07 6.33 -2.56
CA ILE A 154 -5.86 4.87 -2.62
C ILE A 154 -5.23 4.47 -1.30
N GLU A 155 -5.84 3.55 -0.57
CA GLU A 155 -5.29 3.01 0.69
C GLU A 155 -3.98 2.26 0.45
N GLN A 156 -3.02 2.40 1.36
CA GLN A 156 -1.72 1.74 1.25
C GLN A 156 -1.85 0.23 1.07
N ILE A 157 -2.68 -0.42 1.89
CA ILE A 157 -2.91 -1.86 1.85
C ILE A 157 -3.52 -2.33 0.52
N VAL A 158 -4.30 -1.47 -0.17
CA VAL A 158 -4.94 -1.81 -1.45
C VAL A 158 -3.93 -1.72 -2.59
N LEU A 159 -3.09 -0.69 -2.59
CA LEU A 159 -2.04 -0.57 -3.59
C LEU A 159 -0.99 -1.68 -3.42
N LEU A 160 -0.58 -1.95 -2.17
CA LEU A 160 0.35 -3.05 -1.88
C LEU A 160 -0.22 -4.39 -2.37
N ASP A 161 -1.47 -4.73 -2.01
CA ASP A 161 -2.12 -5.98 -2.44
C ASP A 161 -2.10 -6.16 -3.96
N THR A 162 -2.29 -5.06 -4.70
CA THR A 162 -2.18 -5.05 -6.17
C THR A 162 -0.75 -5.33 -6.63
N VAL A 163 0.25 -4.67 -6.06
CA VAL A 163 1.67 -4.88 -6.41
C VAL A 163 2.09 -6.31 -6.14
N ILE A 164 1.77 -6.85 -4.96
CA ILE A 164 2.07 -8.24 -4.57
C ILE A 164 1.41 -9.21 -5.55
N SER A 165 0.10 -9.03 -5.83
CA SER A 165 -0.64 -9.89 -6.75
C SER A 165 0.00 -9.95 -8.13
N ARG A 166 0.49 -8.80 -8.64
CA ARG A 166 1.14 -8.73 -9.96
C ARG A 166 2.51 -9.40 -9.96
N ILE A 167 3.35 -9.16 -8.95
CA ILE A 167 4.67 -9.79 -8.85
C ILE A 167 4.52 -11.32 -8.81
N LEU A 168 3.64 -11.83 -7.94
CA LEU A 168 3.41 -13.28 -7.83
C LEU A 168 2.68 -13.86 -9.06
N GLY A 169 1.90 -13.04 -9.77
CA GLY A 169 1.26 -13.41 -11.04
C GLY A 169 2.25 -13.68 -12.18
N GLN A 170 3.47 -13.15 -12.10
CA GLN A 170 4.56 -13.47 -13.04
C GLN A 170 5.26 -14.79 -12.72
N GLY A 171 4.94 -15.40 -11.58
CA GLY A 171 5.50 -16.67 -11.10
C GLY A 171 5.84 -16.60 -9.62
N ILE A 172 5.59 -17.71 -8.91
CA ILE A 172 5.97 -17.86 -7.50
C ILE A 172 7.29 -18.62 -7.46
N ASN A 173 8.39 -17.89 -7.28
CA ASN A 173 9.74 -18.42 -7.13
C ASN A 173 10.47 -17.64 -6.01
N GLU A 174 11.69 -18.07 -5.67
CA GLU A 174 12.48 -17.46 -4.60
C GLU A 174 12.72 -15.96 -4.80
N GLU A 175 13.05 -15.53 -6.02
CA GLU A 175 13.33 -14.13 -6.36
C GLU A 175 12.09 -13.24 -6.17
N ASN A 176 10.96 -13.63 -6.75
CA ASN A 176 9.71 -12.87 -6.66
C ASN A 176 9.20 -12.85 -5.21
N VAL A 177 9.27 -13.97 -4.50
CA VAL A 177 8.87 -14.02 -3.09
C VAL A 177 9.80 -13.15 -2.23
N LYS A 178 11.12 -13.20 -2.44
CA LYS A 178 12.07 -12.31 -1.75
C LYS A 178 11.73 -10.85 -2.01
N SER A 179 11.50 -10.46 -3.27
CA SER A 179 11.14 -9.09 -3.62
C SER A 179 9.86 -8.62 -2.94
N VAL A 180 8.86 -9.50 -2.78
CA VAL A 180 7.61 -9.14 -2.09
C VAL A 180 7.83 -9.01 -0.57
N VAL A 181 8.61 -9.91 0.03
CA VAL A 181 8.96 -9.82 1.45
C VAL A 181 9.73 -8.52 1.72
N GLU A 182 10.74 -8.21 0.92
CA GLU A 182 11.50 -6.95 1.03
C GLU A 182 10.61 -5.73 0.87
N LEU A 183 9.65 -5.75 -0.07
CA LEU A 183 8.69 -4.66 -0.26
C LEU A 183 7.88 -4.41 1.02
N VAL A 184 7.34 -5.46 1.63
CA VAL A 184 6.54 -5.36 2.86
C VAL A 184 7.38 -4.88 4.05
N ILE A 185 8.57 -5.45 4.23
CA ILE A 185 9.44 -5.16 5.39
C ILE A 185 10.08 -3.77 5.32
N ASN A 186 10.34 -3.26 4.12
CA ASN A 186 10.94 -1.94 3.92
C ASN A 186 9.90 -0.82 3.75
N SER A 187 8.60 -1.14 3.73
CA SER A 187 7.54 -0.14 3.63
C SER A 187 7.37 0.65 4.91
N SER A 188 7.52 1.97 4.86
CA SER A 188 6.95 2.87 5.87
C SER A 188 5.42 2.88 5.77
N VAL A 189 4.74 2.95 6.90
CA VAL A 189 3.28 2.91 6.97
C VAL A 189 2.65 4.30 6.98
N ASP A 190 1.50 4.45 6.35
CA ASP A 190 0.69 5.66 6.51
C ASP A 190 0.04 5.72 7.91
N ARG A 191 -0.57 6.86 8.24
CA ARG A 191 -1.16 7.10 9.55
C ARG A 191 -2.35 6.19 9.90
N GLU A 192 -2.90 5.50 8.91
CA GLU A 192 -4.11 4.69 9.02
C GLU A 192 -3.79 3.18 8.89
N THR A 193 -2.50 2.81 8.77
CA THR A 193 -2.03 1.45 8.49
C THR A 193 -1.00 0.98 9.52
N LEU A 194 -1.03 -0.30 9.89
CA LEU A 194 0.00 -0.96 10.69
C LEU A 194 0.88 -1.88 9.83
N HIS A 195 2.11 -2.14 10.27
CA HIS A 195 2.97 -3.12 9.60
C HIS A 195 2.32 -4.51 9.53
N SER A 196 1.60 -4.91 10.59
CA SER A 196 0.82 -6.15 10.61
C SER A 196 -0.23 -6.22 9.48
N ASP A 197 -0.81 -5.08 9.07
CA ASP A 197 -1.75 -5.05 7.95
C ASP A 197 -1.06 -5.36 6.61
N LEU A 198 0.15 -4.81 6.41
CA LEU A 198 0.97 -5.11 5.23
C LEU A 198 1.38 -6.59 5.19
N ILE A 199 1.81 -7.14 6.34
CA ILE A 199 2.17 -8.57 6.47
C ILE A 199 0.95 -9.45 6.18
N ASN A 200 -0.24 -9.09 6.66
CA ASN A 200 -1.47 -9.81 6.38
C ASN A 200 -1.78 -9.87 4.87
N LYS A 201 -1.50 -8.80 4.11
CA LYS A 201 -1.62 -8.82 2.64
C LYS A 201 -0.64 -9.79 1.98
N LEU A 202 0.62 -9.80 2.42
CA LEU A 202 1.61 -10.78 1.96
C LEU A 202 1.12 -12.21 2.19
N VAL A 203 0.74 -12.56 3.43
CA VAL A 203 0.30 -13.91 3.79
C VAL A 203 -0.93 -14.35 2.98
N LYS A 204 -1.89 -13.44 2.75
CA LYS A 204 -3.10 -13.71 1.96
C LYS A 204 -2.79 -14.00 0.48
N ASN A 205 -1.76 -13.36 -0.08
CA ASN A 205 -1.37 -13.55 -1.48
C ASN A 205 -0.60 -14.86 -1.72
N LEU A 206 0.08 -15.38 -0.70
CA LEU A 206 0.79 -16.67 -0.75
C LEU A 206 -0.20 -17.83 -0.55
N LYS A 207 -0.95 -18.15 -1.59
CA LYS A 207 -2.11 -19.07 -1.52
C LYS A 207 -1.74 -20.52 -1.20
N THR A 208 -0.60 -21.01 -1.68
CA THR A 208 -0.20 -22.43 -1.52
C THR A 208 0.71 -22.63 -0.32
N PRO A 209 0.72 -23.83 0.31
CA PRO A 209 1.66 -24.15 1.37
C PRO A 209 3.13 -23.94 0.94
N ASP A 210 3.49 -24.35 -0.28
CA ASP A 210 4.85 -24.20 -0.80
C ASP A 210 5.27 -22.74 -0.92
N SER A 211 4.37 -21.87 -1.40
CA SER A 211 4.65 -20.43 -1.48
C SER A 211 4.91 -19.80 -0.11
N LYS A 212 4.20 -20.27 0.93
CA LYS A 212 4.42 -19.83 2.31
C LYS A 212 5.76 -20.33 2.86
N LYS A 213 6.14 -21.59 2.56
CA LYS A 213 7.44 -22.15 2.95
C LYS A 213 8.60 -21.39 2.31
N ILE A 214 8.51 -21.07 1.01
CA ILE A 214 9.49 -20.22 0.33
C ILE A 214 9.61 -18.87 1.05
N ALA A 215 8.48 -18.24 1.40
CA ALA A 215 8.49 -16.95 2.10
C ALA A 215 9.11 -17.05 3.50
N ILE A 216 8.87 -18.13 4.26
CA ILE A 216 9.52 -18.38 5.56
C ILE A 216 11.04 -18.43 5.38
N GLU A 217 11.53 -19.18 4.40
CA GLU A 217 12.96 -19.27 4.12
C GLU A 217 13.56 -17.93 3.71
N GLN A 218 12.89 -17.16 2.84
CA GLN A 218 13.34 -15.82 2.46
C GLN A 218 13.37 -14.85 3.67
N CYS A 219 12.40 -14.94 4.58
CA CYS A 219 12.43 -14.15 5.81
C CYS A 219 13.64 -14.49 6.69
N ARG A 220 13.97 -15.80 6.80
CA ARG A 220 15.14 -16.27 7.55
C ARG A 220 16.45 -15.79 6.92
N VAL A 221 16.56 -15.84 5.60
CA VAL A 221 17.71 -15.33 4.84
C VAL A 221 17.90 -13.83 5.08
N LEU A 222 16.84 -13.03 4.89
CA LEU A 222 16.88 -11.58 5.10
C LEU A 222 17.26 -11.21 6.54
N LYS A 223 16.69 -11.91 7.53
CA LYS A 223 17.07 -11.72 8.93
C LYS A 223 18.56 -12.01 9.16
N ALA A 224 19.06 -13.13 8.62
CA ALA A 224 20.47 -13.49 8.77
C ALA A 224 21.42 -12.48 8.09
N GLU A 225 21.02 -11.88 6.97
CA GLU A 225 21.74 -10.77 6.33
C GLU A 225 21.80 -9.54 7.26
N MET A 226 20.68 -9.17 7.89
CA MET A 226 20.61 -8.03 8.84
C MET A 226 21.38 -8.26 10.15
N ASP A 227 21.46 -9.51 10.60
CA ASP A 227 22.25 -9.88 11.79
C ASP A 227 23.76 -9.79 11.51
N LYS A 228 24.20 -10.14 10.29
CA LYS A 228 25.59 -10.01 9.85
C LYS A 228 26.03 -8.56 9.64
N SER A 229 25.12 -7.69 9.18
CA SER A 229 25.41 -6.29 8.89
C SER A 229 25.46 -5.38 10.13
N LYS A 230 25.58 -5.95 11.34
CA LYS A 230 25.59 -5.19 12.59
C LYS A 230 26.83 -4.25 12.61
N PRO A 231 26.66 -2.92 12.67
CA PRO A 231 27.79 -2.02 12.70
C PRO A 231 28.65 -2.28 13.96
N VAL A 232 29.97 -2.31 13.77
CA VAL A 232 30.94 -2.40 14.87
C VAL A 232 30.75 -1.16 15.74
N SER A 233 30.34 -1.38 16.98
CA SER A 233 29.90 -0.37 17.94
C SER A 233 30.78 0.90 17.95
N SER A 234 30.23 2.05 17.59
CA SER A 234 30.72 3.34 18.08
C SER A 234 29.84 3.76 19.26
N LYS A 235 30.49 4.05 20.38
CA LYS A 235 29.87 4.33 21.68
C LYS A 235 28.99 5.59 21.62
N LYS A 236 27.83 5.53 22.31
CA LYS A 236 27.07 6.66 22.90
C LYS A 236 26.09 7.46 22.01
N SER A 237 25.21 6.80 21.26
CA SER A 237 23.88 7.39 20.99
C SER A 237 22.87 6.28 20.75
N TYR A 238 21.62 6.48 21.17
CA TYR A 238 20.48 5.68 20.73
C TYR A 238 20.35 5.93 19.22
N ASP A 239 20.99 5.09 18.42
CA ASP A 239 21.10 5.30 16.98
C ASP A 239 19.75 4.94 16.34
N SER A 240 19.14 5.91 15.66
CA SER A 240 17.90 5.71 14.89
C SER A 240 18.00 4.51 13.94
N SER A 241 19.22 4.21 13.47
CA SER A 241 19.52 3.04 12.64
C SER A 241 19.32 1.70 13.36
N GLU A 242 19.67 1.61 14.65
CA GLU A 242 19.49 0.38 15.43
C GLU A 242 18.01 0.10 15.72
N TYR A 243 17.24 1.14 16.03
CA TYR A 243 15.80 1.02 16.21
C TYR A 243 15.11 0.51 14.93
N GLN A 244 15.38 1.15 13.78
CA GLN A 244 14.81 0.72 12.49
C GLN A 244 15.20 -0.70 12.13
N ARG A 245 16.45 -1.10 12.40
CA ARG A 245 16.90 -2.48 12.18
C ARG A 245 16.13 -3.47 13.06
N LYS A 246 15.98 -3.15 14.36
CA LYS A 246 15.22 -3.98 15.32
C LYS A 246 13.77 -4.14 14.87
N GLU A 247 13.12 -3.07 14.43
CA GLU A 247 11.75 -3.08 13.93
C GLU A 247 11.59 -3.97 12.70
N LYS A 248 12.48 -3.84 11.70
CA LYS A 248 12.49 -4.72 10.52
C LYS A 248 12.68 -6.19 10.89
N ILE A 249 13.56 -6.50 11.84
CA ILE A 249 13.75 -7.87 12.34
C ILE A 249 12.46 -8.38 13.00
N ASN A 250 11.82 -7.57 13.85
CA ASN A 250 10.57 -7.96 14.50
C ASN A 250 9.43 -8.16 13.49
N ASN A 251 9.36 -7.34 12.44
CA ASN A 251 8.40 -7.50 11.35
C ASN A 251 8.66 -8.80 10.55
N LEU A 252 9.93 -9.18 10.33
CA LEU A 252 10.30 -10.47 9.73
C LEU A 252 9.87 -11.63 10.63
N VAL A 253 10.08 -11.52 11.94
CA VAL A 253 9.67 -12.53 12.93
C VAL A 253 8.15 -12.70 12.97
N GLU A 254 7.40 -11.60 12.95
CA GLU A 254 5.94 -11.63 12.84
C GLU A 254 5.48 -12.24 11.50
N THR A 255 6.17 -11.95 10.40
CA THR A 255 5.88 -12.56 9.09
C THR A 255 6.05 -14.08 9.15
N VAL A 256 7.15 -14.57 9.71
CA VAL A 256 7.38 -16.01 9.91
C VAL A 256 6.30 -16.62 10.83
N PHE A 257 5.94 -15.93 11.91
CA PHE A 257 4.87 -16.37 12.81
C PHE A 257 3.55 -16.55 12.05
N ARG A 258 3.09 -15.52 11.32
CA ARG A 258 1.81 -15.54 10.59
C ARG A 258 1.80 -16.57 9.45
N LEU A 259 2.93 -16.78 8.77
CA LEU A 259 3.06 -17.82 7.75
C LEU A 259 2.94 -19.23 8.34
N ASN A 260 3.61 -19.51 9.46
CA ASN A 260 3.49 -20.79 10.15
C ASN A 260 2.08 -21.01 10.72
N MET A 261 1.45 -19.97 11.26
CA MET A 261 0.04 -20.03 11.68
C MET A 261 -0.88 -20.42 10.53
N ALA A 262 -0.65 -19.86 9.34
CA ALA A 262 -1.42 -20.18 8.13
C ALA A 262 -1.10 -21.59 7.56
N LEU A 263 -0.02 -22.23 8.02
CA LEU A 263 0.34 -23.62 7.74
C LEU A 263 -0.11 -24.59 8.86
N CYS A 264 -0.73 -24.07 9.92
CA CYS A 264 -1.04 -24.82 11.15
C CYS A 264 0.19 -25.37 11.89
N GLU A 265 1.37 -24.79 11.67
CA GLU A 265 2.63 -25.13 12.34
C GLU A 265 2.80 -24.26 13.60
N TYR A 266 1.88 -24.41 14.56
CA TYR A 266 1.72 -23.49 15.70
C TYR A 266 2.92 -23.46 16.65
N GLU A 267 3.49 -24.62 16.97
CA GLU A 267 4.69 -24.71 17.83
C GLU A 267 5.88 -24.00 17.19
N GLU A 268 6.02 -24.14 15.88
CA GLU A 268 7.15 -23.60 15.14
C GLU A 268 7.04 -22.08 15.03
N ALA A 269 5.81 -21.58 14.86
CA ALA A 269 5.51 -20.15 14.94
C ALA A 269 5.92 -19.56 16.30
N ILE A 270 5.47 -20.18 17.40
CA ILE A 270 5.71 -19.71 18.77
C ILE A 270 7.19 -19.82 19.14
N GLY A 271 7.83 -20.95 18.83
CA GLY A 271 9.24 -21.19 19.07
C GLY A 271 10.13 -20.19 18.33
N TYR A 272 9.89 -20.02 17.03
CA TYR A 272 10.64 -19.05 16.23
C TYR A 272 10.47 -17.62 16.77
N PHE A 273 9.25 -17.22 17.14
CA PHE A 273 8.99 -15.91 17.73
C PHE A 273 9.80 -15.71 19.02
N ARG A 274 9.75 -16.67 19.94
CA ARG A 274 10.46 -16.58 21.23
C ARG A 274 11.96 -16.44 21.08
N ASP A 275 12.54 -17.14 20.10
CA ASP A 275 13.98 -17.18 19.89
C ASP A 275 14.51 -15.93 19.14
N ASN A 276 13.65 -15.26 18.37
CA ASN A 276 14.08 -14.24 17.42
C ASN A 276 13.48 -12.85 17.64
N TYR A 277 12.37 -12.72 18.37
CA TYR A 277 11.76 -11.42 18.63
C TYR A 277 12.65 -10.60 19.56
N LEU A 278 13.02 -9.41 19.10
CA LEU A 278 13.94 -8.54 19.82
C LEU A 278 13.13 -7.56 20.68
N GLU A 279 13.23 -7.72 22.00
CA GLU A 279 12.77 -6.71 22.96
C GLU A 279 13.59 -6.79 24.26
N HIS A 280 13.80 -5.65 24.91
CA HIS A 280 14.54 -5.58 26.17
C HIS A 280 13.74 -6.13 27.33
N ALA A 281 12.43 -5.83 27.36
CA ALA A 281 11.53 -6.28 28.41
C ALA A 281 10.85 -7.58 27.99
N ALA A 282 11.18 -8.69 28.66
CA ALA A 282 10.55 -9.99 28.41
C ALA A 282 9.01 -9.96 28.55
N GLU A 283 8.49 -9.08 29.42
CA GLU A 283 7.05 -8.84 29.57
C GLU A 283 6.41 -8.25 28.30
N VAL A 284 7.12 -7.38 27.58
CA VAL A 284 6.62 -6.80 26.33
C VAL A 284 6.60 -7.86 25.23
N SER A 285 7.66 -8.69 25.11
CA SER A 285 7.63 -9.85 24.19
C SER A 285 6.47 -10.78 24.47
N LEU A 286 6.20 -11.07 25.75
CA LEU A 286 5.05 -11.87 26.16
C LEU A 286 3.73 -11.23 25.71
N TYR A 287 3.56 -9.94 25.95
CA TYR A 287 2.36 -9.21 25.54
C TYR A 287 2.12 -9.29 24.03
N VAL A 288 3.17 -9.12 23.21
CA VAL A 288 3.06 -9.20 21.75
C VAL A 288 2.69 -10.62 21.31
N LEU A 289 3.38 -11.64 21.82
CA LEU A 289 3.07 -13.04 21.52
C LEU A 289 1.62 -13.39 21.87
N LEU A 290 1.17 -13.03 23.07
CA LEU A 290 -0.20 -13.29 23.53
C LEU A 290 -1.25 -12.50 22.73
N SER A 291 -0.91 -11.31 22.23
CA SER A 291 -1.78 -10.54 21.32
C SER A 291 -1.95 -11.26 19.99
N LEU A 292 -0.85 -11.78 19.42
CA LEU A 292 -0.88 -12.57 18.19
C LEU A 292 -1.69 -13.86 18.38
N LEU A 293 -1.47 -14.61 19.48
CA LEU A 293 -2.24 -15.83 19.76
C LEU A 293 -3.74 -15.56 19.95
N LEU A 294 -4.09 -14.41 20.52
CA LEU A 294 -5.47 -13.96 20.64
C LEU A 294 -6.10 -13.69 19.27
N GLU A 295 -5.39 -13.02 18.37
CA GLU A 295 -5.83 -12.74 16.99
C GLU A 295 -6.20 -14.03 16.23
N TYR A 296 -5.41 -15.09 16.41
CA TYR A 296 -5.65 -16.43 15.83
C TYR A 296 -6.62 -17.30 16.65
N LYS A 297 -7.19 -16.78 17.74
CA LYS A 297 -8.13 -17.47 18.63
C LYS A 297 -7.59 -18.78 19.23
N LEU A 298 -6.29 -18.83 19.54
CA LEU A 298 -5.60 -20.02 20.04
C LEU A 298 -5.59 -20.09 21.58
N LYS A 299 -6.74 -20.43 22.18
CA LYS A 299 -6.95 -20.41 23.66
C LYS A 299 -5.90 -21.22 24.43
N GLU A 300 -5.68 -22.47 24.04
CA GLU A 300 -4.79 -23.39 24.76
C GLU A 300 -3.33 -22.91 24.71
N TYR A 301 -2.87 -22.46 23.55
CA TYR A 301 -1.55 -21.88 23.38
C TYR A 301 -1.38 -20.59 24.17
N TRP A 302 -2.41 -19.73 24.19
CA TRP A 302 -2.40 -18.50 24.98
C TRP A 302 -2.20 -18.79 26.47
N LEU A 303 -2.98 -19.73 27.04
CA LEU A 303 -2.88 -20.11 28.45
C LEU A 303 -1.52 -20.73 28.76
N ARG A 304 -1.03 -21.62 27.90
CA ARG A 304 0.27 -22.27 28.05
C ARG A 304 1.41 -21.26 28.09
N GLU A 305 1.51 -20.38 27.10
CA GLU A 305 2.61 -19.41 27.03
C GLU A 305 2.55 -18.40 28.18
N TYR A 306 1.35 -18.02 28.63
CA TYR A 306 1.19 -17.20 29.84
C TYR A 306 1.73 -17.93 31.09
N ASP A 307 1.32 -19.17 31.31
CA ASP A 307 1.71 -19.92 32.51
C ASP A 307 3.20 -20.30 32.49
N GLU A 308 3.77 -20.57 31.32
CA GLU A 308 5.22 -20.72 31.15
C GLU A 308 5.99 -19.45 31.50
N ALA A 309 5.48 -18.28 31.08
CA ALA A 309 6.11 -17.01 31.40
C ALA A 309 6.12 -16.74 32.91
N LEU A 310 5.04 -17.07 33.62
CA LEU A 310 5.01 -17.03 35.09
C LEU A 310 6.06 -17.93 35.72
N LYS A 311 6.21 -19.18 35.23
CA LYS A 311 7.23 -20.12 35.71
C LYS A 311 8.65 -19.60 35.50
N ARG A 312 8.86 -18.80 34.45
CA ARG A 312 10.14 -18.11 34.17
C ARG A 312 10.34 -16.83 34.98
N GLY A 313 9.40 -16.46 35.87
CA GLY A 313 9.49 -15.26 36.70
C GLY A 313 9.13 -13.97 35.97
N ILE A 314 8.55 -14.04 34.76
CA ILE A 314 8.03 -12.87 34.07
C ILE A 314 6.74 -12.45 34.75
N LYS A 315 6.63 -11.17 35.13
CA LYS A 315 5.42 -10.61 35.74
C LYS A 315 4.52 -10.00 34.65
N PRO A 316 3.40 -10.63 34.26
CA PRO A 316 2.54 -10.11 33.20
C PRO A 316 1.86 -8.82 33.65
N ARG A 317 1.64 -7.87 32.73
CA ARG A 317 0.84 -6.67 33.02
C ARG A 317 -0.59 -6.98 33.45
N VAL A 318 -1.22 -6.03 34.12
CA VAL A 318 -2.59 -6.12 34.65
C VAL A 318 -3.58 -6.58 33.56
N ALA A 319 -3.45 -6.07 32.35
CA ALA A 319 -4.34 -6.41 31.25
C ALA A 319 -4.31 -7.90 30.88
N LEU A 320 -3.11 -8.52 30.89
CA LEU A 320 -2.96 -9.95 30.63
C LEU A 320 -3.51 -10.79 31.80
N GLN A 321 -3.36 -10.32 33.04
CA GLN A 321 -3.93 -11.00 34.22
C GLN A 321 -5.47 -11.00 34.16
N LYS A 322 -6.08 -9.86 33.81
CA LYS A 322 -7.53 -9.74 33.60
C LYS A 322 -8.00 -10.67 32.47
N THR A 323 -7.27 -10.68 31.36
CA THR A 323 -7.56 -11.55 30.21
C THR A 323 -7.51 -13.02 30.59
N ARG A 324 -6.47 -13.46 31.32
CA ARG A 324 -6.39 -14.84 31.83
C ARG A 324 -7.55 -15.19 32.76
N LYS A 325 -7.89 -14.30 33.70
CA LYS A 325 -9.00 -14.51 34.62
C LYS A 325 -10.31 -14.71 33.85
N TYR A 326 -10.58 -13.86 32.86
CA TYR A 326 -11.75 -14.00 31.99
C TYR A 326 -11.78 -15.36 31.29
N ILE A 327 -10.65 -15.80 30.71
CA ILE A 327 -10.57 -17.08 30.00
C ILE A 327 -10.89 -18.25 30.94
N LEU A 328 -10.39 -18.22 32.17
CA LEU A 328 -10.67 -19.26 33.17
C LEU A 328 -12.12 -19.26 33.66
N GLU A 329 -12.76 -18.10 33.74
CA GLU A 329 -14.15 -17.96 34.19
C GLU A 329 -15.17 -18.30 33.10
N ASN A 330 -14.85 -18.01 31.83
CA ASN A 330 -15.79 -18.09 30.71
C ASN A 330 -15.44 -19.17 29.67
N ASP A 331 -14.35 -19.91 29.90
CA ASP A 331 -13.79 -20.93 29.00
C ASP A 331 -13.61 -20.46 27.53
N SER A 332 -13.45 -19.16 27.32
CA SER A 332 -13.42 -18.52 26.02
C SER A 332 -12.44 -17.35 25.98
N LEU A 333 -11.88 -17.08 24.80
CA LEU A 333 -11.06 -15.90 24.56
C LEU A 333 -11.94 -14.64 24.42
N PRO A 334 -11.56 -13.50 25.01
CA PRO A 334 -12.23 -12.23 24.72
C PRO A 334 -11.88 -11.75 23.30
N GLU A 335 -12.64 -10.77 22.79
CA GLU A 335 -12.37 -10.18 21.48
C GLU A 335 -11.06 -9.39 21.43
N TYR A 336 -10.65 -8.83 22.57
CA TYR A 336 -9.44 -8.03 22.74
C TYR A 336 -8.86 -8.23 24.14
N ILE A 337 -7.57 -7.89 24.32
CA ILE A 337 -6.93 -7.91 25.64
C ILE A 337 -7.65 -6.94 26.57
N LEU A 338 -8.10 -7.44 27.72
CA LEU A 338 -8.91 -6.68 28.66
C LEU A 338 -8.05 -5.73 29.51
N TYR A 339 -8.25 -4.42 29.39
CA TYR A 339 -7.47 -3.39 30.11
C TYR A 339 -7.94 -3.12 31.54
#